data_AF-K0J760-F1
#
_entry.id   AF-K0J760-F1
#
_cell.length_a   1.000
_cell.length_b   1.000
_cell.length_c   1.000
_cell.angle_alpha   90.00
_cell.angle_beta   90.00
_cell.angle_gamma   90.00
#
_symmetry.space_group_name_H-M   'P 1'
#
loop_
_entity.id
_entity.type
_entity.pdbx_description
1 polymer ?
#
loop_
_entity_poly.entity_id
_entity_poly.type
_entity_poly.pdbx_seq_one_letter_code
_entity_poly.pdbx_strand_id
1 'polypeptide(L)'
;LRVKDLDFAQHQVVVRDGKGMKDRVTVLPDSLIAPLQEHLQRAKLIHERALAKGYGSVCPSGRASGQSLPYALERKYPDADHAWIWRYVFPAIALSKDPRTSVVRRHHVSESSVQKAVKKAARLTGINKRVPRHRFATHL
;
A
#
# COMPACT_ATOMS: atom_id res chain seq x y z
N LEU A 1 -3.21 -1.71 -2.42
CA LEU A 1 -2.12 -2.51 -3.02
C LEU A 1 -1.18 -3.01 -1.94
N ARG A 2 -1.03 -4.33 -1.82
CA ARG A 2 -0.11 -4.99 -0.88
C ARG A 2 1.07 -5.58 -1.64
N VAL A 3 2.13 -5.96 -0.92
CA VAL A 3 3.33 -6.55 -1.53
C VAL A 3 3.00 -7.83 -2.32
N LYS A 4 2.14 -8.70 -1.77
CA LYS A 4 1.68 -9.92 -2.45
C LYS A 4 0.91 -9.70 -3.77
N ASP A 5 0.47 -8.46 -4.00
CA ASP A 5 -0.31 -8.13 -5.19
C ASP A 5 0.59 -7.73 -6.37
N LEU A 6 1.92 -7.66 -6.18
CA LEU A 6 2.92 -7.38 -7.21
C LEU A 6 3.58 -8.68 -7.66
N ASP A 7 3.45 -9.03 -8.94
CA ASP A 7 4.16 -10.14 -9.57
C ASP A 7 5.20 -9.58 -10.54
N PHE A 8 6.45 -9.58 -10.10
CA PHE A 8 7.60 -9.15 -10.91
C PHE A 8 8.03 -10.18 -11.95
N ALA A 9 7.67 -11.45 -11.81
CA ALA A 9 8.02 -12.48 -12.77
C ALA A 9 7.10 -12.44 -13.98
N GLN A 10 5.81 -12.17 -13.76
CA GLN A 10 4.80 -12.07 -14.82
C GLN A 10 4.52 -10.63 -15.28
N HIS A 11 5.19 -9.65 -14.68
CA HIS A 11 5.01 -8.22 -14.96
C HIS A 11 3.55 -7.80 -14.78
N GLN A 12 2.96 -8.18 -13.65
CA GLN A 12 1.54 -8.01 -13.35
C GLN A 12 1.30 -7.40 -11.97
N VAL A 13 0.19 -6.67 -11.86
CA VAL A 13 -0.33 -6.15 -10.60
C VAL A 13 -1.77 -6.61 -10.42
N VAL A 14 -2.05 -7.23 -9.29
CA VAL A 14 -3.40 -7.67 -8.91
C VAL A 14 -4.10 -6.57 -8.10
N VAL A 15 -5.15 -6.00 -8.66
CA VAL A 15 -6.02 -5.05 -7.97
C VAL A 15 -7.19 -5.80 -7.36
N ARG A 16 -7.13 -6.01 -6.05
CA ARG A 16 -8.20 -6.64 -5.28
C ARG A 16 -9.32 -5.65 -4.95
N ASP A 17 -10.52 -6.17 -4.75
CA ASP A 17 -11.73 -5.39 -4.43
C ASP A 17 -12.03 -4.29 -5.47
N GLY A 18 -11.82 -4.61 -6.75
CA GLY A 18 -12.21 -3.73 -7.85
C GLY A 18 -13.73 -3.50 -7.90
N LYS A 19 -14.17 -2.57 -8.75
CA LYS A 19 -15.61 -2.29 -8.95
C LYS A 19 -16.37 -3.59 -9.22
N GLY A 20 -17.34 -3.91 -8.34
CA GLY A 20 -18.11 -5.15 -8.35
C GLY A 20 -17.55 -6.29 -7.49
N MET A 21 -16.61 -6.01 -6.57
CA MET A 21 -15.91 -7.01 -5.74
C MET A 21 -15.22 -8.11 -6.56
N LYS A 22 -14.69 -7.73 -7.73
CA LYS A 22 -13.91 -8.61 -8.59
C LYS A 22 -12.46 -8.15 -8.62
N ASP A 23 -11.56 -9.11 -8.46
CA ASP A 23 -10.13 -8.90 -8.65
C ASP A 23 -9.85 -8.64 -10.13
N ARG A 24 -8.90 -7.75 -10.41
CA ARG A 24 -8.46 -7.41 -11.77
C ARG A 24 -6.95 -7.51 -11.84
N VAL A 25 -6.43 -7.98 -12.96
CA VAL A 25 -4.99 -7.98 -13.24
C VAL A 25 -4.71 -6.85 -14.22
N THR A 26 -3.65 -6.08 -13.96
CA THR A 26 -3.15 -5.03 -14.87
C THR A 26 -1.65 -5.21 -15.08
N VAL A 27 -1.15 -4.66 -16.19
CA VAL A 27 0.27 -4.71 -16.54
C VAL A 27 1.13 -3.89 -15.58
N LEU A 28 2.31 -4.41 -15.24
CA LEU A 28 3.41 -3.71 -14.58
C LEU A 28 4.48 -3.37 -15.64
N PRO A 29 4.63 -2.09 -16.04
CA PRO A 29 5.66 -1.70 -16.99
C PRO A 29 7.07 -2.01 -16.50
N ASP A 30 7.93 -2.50 -17.39
CA ASP A 30 9.32 -2.88 -17.10
C ASP A 30 10.13 -1.71 -16.53
N SER A 31 9.88 -0.50 -17.02
CA SER A 31 10.51 0.73 -16.55
C SER A 31 10.24 1.03 -15.08
N LEU A 32 9.17 0.46 -14.50
CA LEU A 32 8.80 0.63 -13.10
C LEU A 32 9.32 -0.51 -12.21
N ILE A 33 9.85 -1.60 -12.76
CA ILE A 33 10.30 -2.76 -11.98
C ILE A 33 11.45 -2.37 -11.03
N ALA A 34 12.54 -1.84 -11.58
CA ALA A 34 13.71 -1.43 -10.79
C ALA A 34 13.37 -0.39 -9.70
N PRO A 35 12.71 0.75 -10.00
CA PRO A 35 12.39 1.72 -8.95
C PRO A 35 11.41 1.19 -7.91
N LEU A 36 10.50 0.27 -8.30
CA LEU A 36 9.58 -0.34 -7.34
C LEU A 36 10.28 -1.33 -6.41
N GLN A 37 11.26 -2.10 -6.91
CA GLN A 37 12.06 -3.00 -6.08
C GLN A 37 12.90 -2.23 -5.05
N GLU A 38 13.56 -1.14 -5.45
CA GLU A 38 14.29 -0.27 -4.51
C GLU A 38 13.37 0.32 -3.44
N HIS A 39 12.18 0.79 -3.85
CA HIS A 39 11.18 1.30 -2.93
C HIS A 39 10.72 0.23 -1.94
N LEU A 40 10.49 -1.01 -2.40
CA LEU A 40 10.12 -2.14 -1.53
C LEU A 40 11.23 -2.49 -0.54
N GLN A 41 12.50 -2.42 -0.92
CA GLN A 41 13.62 -2.62 0.01
C GLN A 41 13.60 -1.58 1.14
N ARG A 42 13.40 -0.29 0.80
CA ARG A 42 13.28 0.77 1.81
C ARG A 42 12.06 0.56 2.72
N ALA A 43 10.93 0.18 2.14
CA ALA A 43 9.72 -0.13 2.90
C ALA A 43 9.91 -1.35 3.82
N LYS A 44 10.71 -2.34 3.41
CA LYS A 44 11.06 -3.51 4.22
C LYS A 44 11.90 -3.13 5.43
N LEU A 45 12.91 -2.29 5.24
CA LEU A 45 13.72 -1.76 6.36
C LEU A 45 12.85 -0.99 7.38
N ILE A 46 11.88 -0.20 6.90
CA ILE A 46 10.93 0.49 7.77
C ILE A 46 10.07 -0.51 8.56
N HIS A 47 9.62 -1.59 7.92
CA HIS A 47 8.85 -2.65 8.56
C HIS A 47 9.67 -3.39 9.62
N GLU A 48 10.89 -3.81 9.30
CA GLU A 48 11.80 -4.47 10.23
C GLU A 48 12.11 -3.59 11.45
N ARG A 49 12.36 -2.28 11.24
CA ARG A 49 12.53 -1.32 12.33
C ARG A 49 11.27 -1.14 13.18
N ALA A 50 10.08 -1.21 12.57
CA ALA A 50 8.82 -1.14 13.29
C ALA A 50 8.59 -2.39 14.15
N LEU A 51 8.93 -3.58 13.61
CA LEU A 51 8.88 -4.85 14.35
C LEU A 51 9.83 -4.84 15.54
N ALA A 52 11.08 -4.39 15.35
CA ALA A 52 12.07 -4.26 16.43
C ALA A 52 11.61 -3.32 17.56
N LYS A 53 10.78 -2.32 17.25
CA LYS A 53 10.18 -1.39 18.22
C LYS A 53 8.85 -1.87 18.80
N GLY A 54 8.38 -3.07 18.45
CA GLY A 54 7.13 -3.65 18.96
C GLY A 54 5.86 -3.14 18.26
N TYR A 55 5.95 -2.28 17.24
CA TYR A 55 4.80 -1.75 16.48
C TYR A 55 4.25 -2.73 15.43
N GLY A 56 4.66 -4.00 15.49
CA GLY A 56 3.93 -5.08 14.86
C GLY A 56 3.50 -6.16 15.85
N SER A 57 3.80 -6.04 17.14
CA SER A 57 3.41 -7.01 18.17
C SER A 57 2.13 -6.58 18.84
N VAL A 58 1.14 -7.48 18.90
CA VAL A 58 0.03 -7.46 19.86
C VAL A 58 0.40 -6.62 21.09
N CYS A 59 -0.32 -5.51 21.29
CA CYS A 59 -0.14 -4.71 22.51
C CYS A 59 -0.27 -5.66 23.71
N PRO A 60 0.43 -5.42 24.84
CA PRO A 60 0.34 -6.27 26.04
C PRO A 60 -1.10 -6.36 26.63
N SER A 61 -2.07 -5.66 26.04
CA SER A 61 -3.51 -5.79 26.30
C SER A 61 -4.24 -6.83 25.42
N GLY A 62 -3.54 -7.69 24.68
CA GLY A 62 -4.15 -8.71 23.80
C GLY A 62 -4.78 -8.14 22.51
N ARG A 63 -4.49 -6.89 22.16
CA ARG A 63 -4.99 -6.22 20.95
C ARG A 63 -3.90 -6.15 19.88
N ALA A 64 -4.12 -6.81 18.75
CA ALA A 64 -3.17 -6.90 17.62
C ALA A 64 -2.66 -5.52 17.19
N SER A 65 -1.36 -5.25 17.29
CA SER A 65 -0.74 -3.99 16.78
C SER A 65 -0.29 -4.05 15.32
N GLY A 66 -0.81 -5.01 14.55
CA GLY A 66 -0.50 -5.17 13.14
C GLY A 66 -1.29 -4.25 12.22
N GLN A 67 -1.36 -4.56 10.93
CA GLN A 67 -1.93 -3.67 9.92
C GLN A 67 -3.46 -3.80 9.87
N SER A 68 -4.15 -2.86 9.20
CA SER A 68 -5.57 -3.06 8.89
C SER A 68 -5.76 -4.22 7.91
N LEU A 69 -6.03 -5.41 8.44
CA LEU A 69 -6.57 -6.57 7.72
C LEU A 69 -8.10 -6.51 7.76
N PRO A 70 -8.81 -6.89 6.68
CA PRO A 70 -10.25 -7.15 6.74
C PRO A 70 -10.55 -8.21 7.78
N TYR A 71 -11.64 -8.05 8.55
CA TYR A 71 -12.01 -8.92 9.67
C TYR A 71 -11.99 -10.42 9.36
N ALA A 72 -12.37 -10.81 8.13
CA ALA A 72 -12.36 -12.20 7.69
C ALA A 72 -10.94 -12.78 7.48
N LEU A 73 -9.95 -11.93 7.19
CA LEU A 73 -8.57 -12.33 6.94
C LEU A 73 -7.76 -12.50 8.22
N GLU A 74 -7.99 -11.66 9.23
CA GLU A 74 -7.32 -11.74 10.54
C GLU A 74 -7.65 -13.06 11.26
N ARG A 75 -8.90 -13.54 11.15
CA ARG A 75 -9.30 -14.86 11.68
C ARG A 75 -8.70 -16.04 10.93
N LYS A 76 -8.53 -15.91 9.60
CA LYS A 76 -8.04 -17.00 8.74
C LYS A 76 -6.52 -17.13 8.79
N TYR A 77 -5.82 -16.01 8.96
CA TYR A 77 -4.36 -15.94 9.00
C TYR A 77 -3.93 -15.03 10.15
N PRO A 78 -3.81 -15.57 11.39
CA PRO A 78 -3.47 -14.77 12.56
C PRO A 78 -2.08 -14.11 12.44
N ASP A 79 -1.13 -14.75 11.76
CA ASP A 79 0.22 -14.20 11.54
C ASP A 79 0.32 -13.24 10.34
N ALA A 80 -0.78 -13.03 9.60
CA ALA A 80 -0.78 -12.13 8.44
C ALA A 80 -0.42 -10.70 8.81
N ASP A 81 -0.61 -10.31 10.07
CA ASP A 81 -0.28 -8.98 10.57
C ASP A 81 1.23 -8.72 10.66
N HIS A 82 2.03 -9.78 10.78
CA HIS A 82 3.50 -9.71 10.84
C HIS A 82 4.16 -9.89 9.47
N ALA A 83 3.52 -10.66 8.59
CA ALA A 83 4.17 -11.09 7.36
C ALA A 83 4.28 -9.97 6.32
N TRP A 84 5.48 -9.82 5.77
CA TRP A 84 5.83 -8.79 4.79
C TRP A 84 4.88 -8.75 3.59
N ILE A 85 4.42 -9.91 3.13
CA ILE A 85 3.53 -10.06 1.97
C ILE A 85 2.21 -9.30 2.12
N TRP A 86 1.74 -9.06 3.35
CA TRP A 86 0.50 -8.34 3.63
C TRP A 86 0.70 -6.83 3.80
N ARG A 87 1.96 -6.37 3.76
CA ARG A 87 2.32 -4.96 3.92
C ARG A 87 1.86 -4.12 2.74
N TYR A 88 1.48 -2.87 2.99
CA TYR A 88 1.21 -1.92 1.91
C TYR A 88 2.50 -1.63 1.13
N VAL A 89 2.40 -1.61 -0.20
CA VAL A 89 3.50 -1.19 -1.07
C VAL A 89 3.90 0.26 -0.78
N PHE A 90 2.91 1.13 -0.54
CA PHE A 90 3.11 2.54 -0.21
C PHE A 90 2.66 2.83 1.23
N PRO A 91 3.49 2.51 2.24
CA PRO A 91 3.15 2.76 3.62
C PRO A 91 3.17 4.27 3.93
N ALA A 92 2.30 4.71 4.83
CA ALA A 92 2.32 6.07 5.34
C ALA A 92 3.62 6.33 6.14
N ILE A 93 4.05 7.59 6.14
CA ILE A 93 5.23 8.02 6.90
C ILE A 93 4.97 7.90 8.41
N ALA A 94 3.79 8.38 8.84
CA ALA A 94 3.35 8.35 10.23
C ALA A 94 2.52 7.11 10.56
N LEU A 95 2.56 6.71 11.83
CA LEU A 95 1.60 5.78 12.41
C LEU A 95 0.30 6.52 12.70
N SER A 96 -0.84 5.84 12.56
CA SER A 96 -2.15 6.38 12.92
C SER A 96 -2.83 5.43 13.91
N LYS A 97 -3.59 6.00 14.83
CA LYS A 97 -4.48 5.22 15.68
C LYS A 97 -5.74 4.89 14.88
N ASP A 98 -6.10 3.61 14.83
CA ASP A 98 -7.35 3.16 14.25
C ASP A 98 -8.51 3.57 15.18
N PRO A 99 -9.50 4.35 14.72
CA PRO A 99 -10.60 4.82 15.56
C PRO A 99 -11.51 3.67 16.06
N ARG A 100 -11.58 2.54 15.34
CA ARG A 100 -12.42 1.39 15.72
C ARG A 100 -11.78 0.49 16.76
N THR A 101 -10.46 0.28 16.65
CA THR A 101 -9.74 -0.70 17.48
C THR A 101 -8.83 -0.03 18.51
N SER A 102 -8.64 1.28 18.43
CA SER A 102 -7.69 2.07 19.21
C SER A 102 -6.23 1.64 19.09
N VAL A 103 -5.93 0.77 18.13
CA VAL A 103 -4.58 0.27 17.90
C VAL A 103 -3.80 1.26 17.04
N VAL A 104 -2.54 1.51 17.40
CA VAL A 104 -1.60 2.28 16.58
C VAL A 104 -1.05 1.40 15.48
N ARG A 105 -1.36 1.73 14.22
CA ARG A 105 -1.02 0.94 13.03
C ARG A 105 -0.50 1.85 11.93
N ARG A 106 0.27 1.28 11.00
CA ARG A 106 0.66 2.01 9.77
C ARG A 106 -0.34 1.72 8.66
N HIS A 107 -0.96 2.78 8.15
CA HIS A 107 -1.86 2.71 7.00
C HIS A 107 -1.10 2.95 5.69
N HIS A 108 -1.80 2.86 4.57
CA HIS A 108 -1.26 3.31 3.28
C HIS A 108 -1.20 4.84 3.22
N VAL A 109 -0.41 5.38 2.30
CA VAL A 109 -0.41 6.81 1.99
C VAL A 109 -1.83 7.30 1.68
N SER A 110 -2.20 8.47 2.19
CA SER A 110 -3.52 9.06 1.93
C SER A 110 -3.68 9.36 0.44
N GLU A 111 -4.85 9.03 -0.11
CA GLU A 111 -5.21 9.34 -1.50
C GLU A 111 -5.06 10.84 -1.79
N SER A 112 -5.51 11.69 -0.86
CA SER A 112 -5.44 13.15 -0.98
C SER A 112 -3.99 13.64 -1.11
N SER A 113 -3.03 12.99 -0.45
CA SER A 113 -1.61 13.36 -0.57
C SER A 113 -1.08 13.09 -1.98
N VAL A 114 -1.46 11.96 -2.58
CA VAL A 114 -1.10 11.63 -3.97
C VAL A 114 -1.75 12.61 -4.94
N GLN A 115 -3.05 12.89 -4.79
CA GLN A 115 -3.77 13.84 -5.64
C GLN A 115 -3.16 15.26 -5.57
N LYS A 116 -2.79 15.72 -4.37
CA LYS A 116 -2.12 17.02 -4.18
C LYS A 116 -0.75 17.07 -4.85
N ALA A 117 0.04 15.99 -4.75
CA ALA A 117 1.34 15.90 -5.39
C ALA A 117 1.22 15.99 -6.93
N VAL A 118 0.27 15.25 -7.51
CA VAL A 118 -0.01 15.30 -8.96
C VAL A 118 -0.46 16.70 -9.38
N LYS A 119 -1.36 17.34 -8.62
CA LYS A 119 -1.81 18.71 -8.90
C LYS A 119 -0.66 19.72 -8.84
N LYS A 120 0.24 19.58 -7.87
CA LYS A 120 1.42 20.43 -7.73
C LYS A 120 2.36 20.24 -8.93
N ALA A 121 2.63 19.01 -9.34
CA ALA A 121 3.47 18.70 -10.50
C ALA A 121 2.88 19.31 -11.78
N ALA A 122 1.58 19.10 -12.04
CA ALA A 122 0.90 19.66 -13.22
C ALA A 122 0.99 21.19 -13.27
N ARG A 123 0.91 21.87 -12.12
CA ARG A 123 1.07 23.33 -12.02
C ARG A 123 2.50 23.77 -12.35
N LEU A 124 3.52 23.03 -11.88
CA LEU A 124 4.92 23.36 -12.14
C LEU A 124 5.30 23.17 -13.61
N THR A 125 4.67 22.23 -14.30
CA THR A 125 4.90 21.97 -15.74
C THR A 125 4.03 22.82 -16.66
N GLY A 126 3.26 23.77 -16.14
CA GLY A 126 2.38 24.64 -16.94
C GLY A 126 1.20 23.91 -17.62
N ILE A 127 0.84 22.71 -17.16
CA ILE A 127 -0.27 21.95 -17.75
C ILE A 127 -1.59 22.51 -17.20
N ASN A 128 -2.24 23.36 -18.00
CA ASN A 128 -3.53 23.98 -17.64
C ASN A 128 -4.73 23.04 -17.76
N LYS A 129 -4.53 21.79 -18.22
CA LYS A 129 -5.58 20.79 -18.32
C LYS A 129 -5.65 19.96 -17.03
N ARG A 130 -6.88 19.62 -16.61
CA ARG A 130 -7.07 18.61 -15.55
C ARG A 130 -6.36 17.33 -15.97
N VAL A 131 -5.68 16.65 -15.04
CA VAL A 131 -4.99 15.38 -15.28
C VAL A 131 -5.92 14.23 -14.86
N PRO A 132 -6.78 13.70 -15.76
CA PRO A 132 -7.60 12.55 -15.43
C PRO A 132 -6.78 11.27 -15.50
N ARG A 133 -7.14 10.30 -14.67
CA ARG A 133 -6.68 8.90 -14.76
C ARG A 133 -6.94 8.26 -16.14
N HIS A 134 -7.89 8.79 -16.91
CA HIS A 134 -8.35 8.20 -18.17
C HIS A 134 -7.35 8.25 -19.34
N ARG A 135 -6.27 9.05 -19.27
CA ARG A 135 -5.25 9.05 -20.32
C ARG A 135 -4.44 7.76 -20.40
N PHE A 136 -4.45 6.93 -19.34
CA PHE A 136 -3.77 5.63 -19.36
C PHE A 136 -4.42 4.65 -20.34
N ALA A 137 -5.75 4.69 -20.51
CA ALA A 137 -6.47 3.79 -21.41
C ALA A 137 -6.25 4.10 -22.90
N THR A 138 -5.61 5.23 -23.22
CA THR A 138 -5.45 5.73 -24.61
C THR A 138 -4.05 5.52 -25.17
N HIS A 139 -3.10 5.02 -24.37
CA HIS A 139 -1.68 4.91 -24.73
C HIS A 139 -1.02 3.60 -24.24
N LEU A 140 -1.78 2.49 -24.20
CA LEU A 140 -1.20 1.16 -24.01
C LEU A 140 -0.61 0.63 -25.31
#